data_AF-A0A822E7U3-F1
#
_entry.id   AF-A0A822E7U3-F1
#
_cell.length_a   1.000
_cell.length_b   1.000
_cell.length_c   1.000
_cell.angle_alpha   90.00
_cell.angle_beta   90.00
_cell.angle_gamma   90.00
#
_symmetry.space_group_name_H-M   'P 1'
#
loop_
_entity.id
_entity.type
_entity.pdbx_description
1 polymer ?
#
loop_
_entity_poly.entity_id
_entity_poly.type
_entity_poly.pdbx_seq_one_letter_code
_entity_poly.pdbx_strand_id
1 'polypeptide(L)'
;RSDDNIVPQSTHLSSTMTINESTRIDEILCSYLPYMADTYFQYCNSRSQADKYLQSTVDLNEQFRSYLNIFQNKTRGLSLNGFLTKPIQRVTRYPLLIEKILKHTILNHPGYRYIQQAYECARQLNERINKQICEQENNLRLDWLQQHVILNTDENSTDRYVFDELIKFNSITKFHKQRQLLLHGFLMKHKVISSQLTMTIFEVIP
;
A
#
# COMPACT_ATOMS: atom_id res chain seq x y z
N ARG A 1 32.74 -35.63 40.23
CA ARG A 1 33.01 -34.47 41.10
C ARG A 1 33.82 -33.50 40.24
N SER A 2 33.24 -32.50 39.60
CA SER A 2 32.10 -31.68 40.02
C SER A 2 31.35 -31.19 38.77
N ASP A 3 30.02 -31.15 38.89
CA ASP A 3 29.08 -30.59 37.94
C ASP A 3 29.22 -29.07 37.85
N ASP A 4 29.25 -28.53 36.62
CA ASP A 4 28.88 -27.13 36.32
C ASP A 4 28.17 -27.09 34.96
N ASN A 5 26.98 -27.66 34.92
CA ASN A 5 25.99 -27.43 33.87
C ASN A 5 25.15 -26.20 34.26
N ILE A 6 25.62 -25.01 33.91
CA ILE A 6 24.81 -23.79 34.02
C ILE A 6 24.06 -23.62 32.70
N VAL A 7 22.90 -24.28 32.62
CA VAL A 7 21.84 -23.91 31.68
C VAL A 7 21.22 -22.60 32.19
N PRO A 8 21.25 -21.48 31.45
CA PRO A 8 20.50 -20.32 31.86
C PRO A 8 19.01 -20.63 31.68
N GLN A 9 18.31 -20.79 32.80
CA GLN A 9 16.86 -20.92 32.84
C GLN A 9 16.22 -19.69 32.17
N SER A 10 15.52 -19.94 31.07
CA SER A 10 14.66 -18.97 30.39
C SER A 10 13.39 -18.71 31.23
N THR A 11 13.53 -17.97 32.32
CA THR A 11 12.41 -17.55 33.16
C THR A 11 12.41 -16.04 33.29
N HIS A 12 12.01 -15.33 32.22
CA HIS A 12 11.47 -13.97 32.33
C HIS A 12 10.81 -13.57 31.00
N LEU A 13 9.61 -14.10 30.74
CA LEU A 13 8.73 -13.60 29.67
C LEU A 13 7.26 -13.49 30.11
N SER A 14 7.03 -13.27 31.41
CA SER A 14 5.68 -13.14 31.99
C SER A 14 5.45 -11.82 32.72
N SER A 15 6.37 -10.87 32.62
CA SER A 15 6.11 -9.49 33.05
C SER A 15 5.49 -8.74 31.88
N THR A 16 4.20 -8.96 31.61
CA THR A 16 3.40 -7.97 30.88
C THR A 16 3.63 -6.62 31.58
N MET A 17 4.15 -5.63 30.85
CA MET A 17 4.25 -4.26 31.35
C MET A 17 2.84 -3.82 31.76
N THR A 18 2.55 -3.83 33.07
CA THR A 18 1.38 -3.17 33.61
C THR A 18 1.59 -1.69 33.34
N ILE A 19 0.81 -1.12 32.42
CA ILE A 19 0.84 0.31 32.11
C ILE A 19 0.44 1.02 33.41
N ASN A 20 1.42 1.62 34.08
CA ASN A 20 1.21 2.42 35.28
C ASN A 20 0.72 3.82 34.89
N GLU A 21 0.14 4.56 35.84
CA GLU A 21 -0.43 5.91 35.62
C GLU A 21 0.59 6.93 35.06
N SER A 22 1.90 6.61 35.13
CA SER A 22 2.99 7.45 34.63
C SER A 22 3.48 7.10 33.21
N THR A 23 3.07 5.97 32.63
CA THR A 23 3.49 5.60 31.27
C THR A 23 2.60 6.27 30.23
N ARG A 24 3.05 7.42 29.71
CA ARG A 24 2.35 8.18 28.66
C ARG A 24 2.85 7.86 27.25
N ILE A 25 2.54 6.65 26.77
CA ILE A 25 2.84 6.25 25.39
C ILE A 25 1.90 6.89 24.37
N ASP A 26 0.75 7.34 24.84
CA ASP A 26 -0.38 7.88 24.09
C ASP A 26 -0.08 9.23 23.42
N GLU A 27 0.50 10.18 24.15
CA GLU A 27 0.92 11.48 23.62
C GLU A 27 1.98 11.32 22.50
N ILE A 28 2.89 10.35 22.68
CA ILE A 28 3.93 10.04 21.68
C ILE A 28 3.30 9.46 20.42
N LEU A 29 2.37 8.51 20.55
CA LEU A 29 1.75 7.90 19.37
C LEU A 29 0.95 8.93 18.56
N CYS A 30 0.13 9.76 19.23
CA CYS A 30 -0.64 10.82 18.58
C CYS A 30 0.24 11.85 17.86
N SER A 31 1.37 12.22 18.45
CA SER A 31 2.28 13.20 17.84
C SER A 31 3.03 12.62 16.65
N TYR A 32 3.53 11.38 16.72
CA TYR A 32 4.42 10.84 15.70
C TYR A 32 3.71 10.19 14.50
N LEU A 33 2.54 9.56 14.68
CA LEU A 33 1.84 8.86 13.60
C LEU A 33 1.55 9.74 12.36
N PRO A 34 1.08 11.00 12.51
CA PRO A 34 0.83 11.86 11.36
C PRO A 34 2.09 12.21 10.56
N TYR A 35 3.23 12.43 11.23
CA TYR A 35 4.49 12.76 10.56
C TYR A 35 5.05 11.63 9.69
N MET A 36 4.67 10.38 10.00
CA MET A 36 5.14 9.22 9.25
C MET A 36 4.38 9.01 7.93
N ALA A 37 3.23 9.67 7.73
CA ALA A 37 2.31 9.40 6.62
C ALA A 37 2.98 9.51 5.24
N ASP A 38 3.64 10.63 4.96
CA ASP A 38 4.18 10.88 3.64
C ASP A 38 5.37 9.96 3.33
N THR A 39 6.19 9.63 4.33
CA THR A 39 7.31 8.69 4.19
C THR A 39 6.82 7.26 3.89
N TYR A 40 5.82 6.76 4.64
CA TYR A 40 5.26 5.44 4.37
C TYR A 40 4.53 5.41 3.02
N PHE A 41 3.81 6.49 2.66
CA PHE A 41 3.17 6.60 1.37
C PHE A 41 4.19 6.47 0.23
N GLN A 42 5.27 7.26 0.24
CA GLN A 42 6.31 7.19 -0.79
C GLN A 42 6.90 5.78 -0.90
N TYR A 43 7.21 5.15 0.23
CA TYR A 43 7.74 3.79 0.26
C TYR A 43 6.77 2.77 -0.35
N CYS A 44 5.51 2.81 0.08
CA CYS A 44 4.48 1.87 -0.38
C CYS A 44 4.14 2.08 -1.85
N ASN A 45 4.08 3.33 -2.30
CA ASN A 45 3.80 3.69 -3.70
C ASN A 45 4.90 3.18 -4.66
N SER A 46 6.16 3.27 -4.26
CA SER A 46 7.28 2.75 -5.05
C SER A 46 7.46 1.23 -4.96
N ARG A 47 6.73 0.54 -4.08
CA ARG A 47 6.94 -0.89 -3.79
C ARG A 47 6.80 -1.77 -5.02
N SER A 48 5.71 -1.61 -5.78
CA SER A 48 5.45 -2.45 -6.95
C SER A 48 6.54 -2.31 -8.01
N GLN A 49 7.03 -1.08 -8.24
CA GLN A 49 8.13 -0.83 -9.16
C GLN A 49 9.44 -1.46 -8.67
N ALA A 50 9.74 -1.32 -7.37
CA ALA A 50 10.92 -1.94 -6.76
C ALA A 50 10.88 -3.47 -6.86
N ASP A 51 9.72 -4.09 -6.67
CA ASP A 51 9.56 -5.55 -6.80
C ASP A 51 9.79 -6.03 -8.23
N LYS A 52 9.22 -5.34 -9.23
CA LYS A 52 9.46 -5.64 -10.65
C LYS A 52 10.94 -5.53 -11.00
N TYR A 53 11.58 -4.44 -10.57
CA TYR A 53 13.01 -4.21 -10.80
C TYR A 53 13.89 -5.25 -10.12
N LEU A 54 13.57 -5.61 -8.87
CA LEU A 54 14.29 -6.65 -8.14
C LEU A 54 14.16 -7.99 -8.87
N GLN A 55 12.94 -8.38 -9.26
CA GLN A 55 12.70 -9.62 -9.98
C GLN A 55 13.45 -9.66 -11.31
N SER A 56 13.34 -8.61 -12.13
CA SER A 56 14.06 -8.55 -13.41
C SER A 56 15.58 -8.62 -13.21
N THR A 57 16.11 -8.00 -12.16
CA THR A 57 17.55 -8.04 -11.86
C THR A 57 18.00 -9.43 -11.44
N VAL A 58 17.18 -10.14 -10.65
CA VAL A 58 17.45 -11.54 -10.27
C VAL A 58 17.43 -12.47 -11.48
N ASP A 59 16.50 -12.25 -12.40
CA ASP A 59 16.35 -13.08 -13.59
C ASP A 59 17.48 -12.87 -14.61
N LEU A 60 17.97 -11.63 -14.72
CA LEU A 60 18.99 -11.24 -15.70
C LEU A 60 20.43 -11.35 -15.18
N ASN A 61 20.66 -11.35 -13.86
CA ASN A 61 21.99 -11.31 -13.27
C ASN A 61 22.22 -12.44 -12.26
N GLU A 62 22.91 -13.49 -12.72
CA GLU A 62 23.23 -14.66 -11.90
C GLU A 62 24.16 -14.34 -10.70
N GLN A 63 25.11 -13.42 -10.86
CA GLN A 63 25.98 -13.02 -9.76
C GLN A 63 25.18 -12.35 -8.65
N PHE A 64 24.27 -11.45 -9.02
CA PHE A 64 23.37 -10.79 -8.07
C PHE A 64 22.48 -11.81 -7.34
N ARG A 65 21.90 -12.77 -8.06
CA ARG A 65 21.13 -13.89 -7.48
C ARG A 65 21.96 -14.70 -6.48
N SER A 66 23.21 -15.02 -6.81
CA SER A 66 24.12 -15.73 -5.90
C SER A 66 24.39 -14.93 -4.62
N TYR A 67 24.65 -13.62 -4.73
CA TYR A 67 24.80 -12.75 -3.58
C TYR A 67 23.56 -12.74 -2.69
N LEU A 68 22.35 -12.64 -3.26
CA LEU A 68 21.11 -12.68 -2.48
C LEU A 68 20.96 -13.99 -1.69
N ASN A 69 21.33 -15.13 -2.27
CA ASN A 69 21.31 -16.42 -1.57
C ASN A 69 22.27 -16.44 -0.37
N ILE A 70 23.49 -15.89 -0.54
CA ILE A 70 24.46 -15.76 0.56
C ILE A 70 23.88 -14.87 1.68
N PHE A 71 23.29 -13.72 1.33
CA PHE A 71 22.66 -12.83 2.30
C PHE A 71 21.50 -13.50 3.01
N GLN A 72 20.64 -14.23 2.30
CA GLN A 72 19.50 -14.93 2.88
C GLN A 72 19.94 -15.97 3.93
N ASN A 73 21.04 -16.67 3.69
CA ASN A 73 21.60 -17.60 4.67
C ASN A 73 22.10 -16.87 5.93
N LYS A 74 22.69 -15.67 5.79
CA LYS A 74 23.12 -14.83 6.92
C LYS A 74 21.96 -14.22 7.70
N THR A 75 20.80 -14.04 7.07
CA THR A 75 19.60 -13.45 7.68
C THR A 75 18.59 -14.48 8.18
N ARG A 76 19.06 -15.69 8.52
CA ARG A 76 18.21 -16.80 9.03
C ARG A 76 17.08 -17.16 8.06
N GLY A 77 17.36 -17.14 6.77
CA GLY A 77 16.41 -17.50 5.72
C GLY A 77 15.51 -16.35 5.25
N LEU A 78 15.63 -15.14 5.79
CA LEU A 78 14.80 -14.01 5.35
C LEU A 78 15.36 -13.37 4.08
N SER A 79 14.62 -13.48 2.98
CA SER A 79 14.98 -12.88 1.69
C SER A 79 14.95 -11.34 1.74
N LEU A 80 15.65 -10.69 0.80
CA LEU A 80 15.62 -9.22 0.64
C LEU A 80 14.18 -8.72 0.47
N ASN A 81 13.38 -9.39 -0.35
CA ASN A 81 11.96 -9.06 -0.52
C ASN A 81 11.17 -9.13 0.82
N GLY A 82 11.51 -10.10 1.67
CA GLY A 82 10.96 -10.20 3.01
C GLY A 82 11.29 -9.01 3.91
N PHE A 83 12.48 -8.43 3.79
CA PHE A 83 12.84 -7.18 4.49
C PHE A 83 12.08 -5.97 3.95
N LEU A 84 11.99 -5.84 2.62
CA LEU A 84 11.30 -4.72 1.98
C LEU A 84 9.78 -4.74 2.23
N THR A 85 9.22 -5.88 2.64
CA THR A 85 7.82 -5.97 3.04
C THR A 85 7.58 -5.45 4.47
N LYS A 86 8.63 -5.33 5.30
CA LYS A 86 8.48 -4.95 6.72
C LYS A 86 7.87 -3.57 6.95
N PRO A 87 8.20 -2.50 6.20
CA PRO A 87 7.57 -1.20 6.41
C PRO A 87 6.06 -1.22 6.16
N ILE A 88 5.61 -1.93 5.11
CA ILE A 88 4.18 -2.14 4.81
C ILE A 88 3.50 -2.90 5.96
N GLN A 89 4.13 -3.97 6.45
CA GLN A 89 3.62 -4.70 7.62
C GLN A 89 3.63 -3.86 8.90
N ARG A 90 4.58 -2.92 9.03
CA ARG A 90 4.71 -2.11 10.24
C ARG A 90 3.59 -1.09 10.34
N VAL A 91 3.33 -0.34 9.27
CA VAL A 91 2.29 0.68 9.26
C VAL A 91 0.89 0.08 9.46
N THR A 92 0.64 -1.08 8.85
CA THR A 92 -0.62 -1.83 9.01
C THR A 92 -0.81 -2.44 10.41
N ARG A 93 0.27 -2.64 11.17
CA ARG A 93 0.21 -3.17 12.55
C ARG A 93 -0.08 -2.12 13.61
N TYR A 94 0.14 -0.83 13.36
CA TYR A 94 -0.07 0.20 14.39
C TYR A 94 -1.49 0.18 14.98
N PRO A 95 -2.57 0.14 14.19
CA PRO A 95 -3.92 0.04 14.75
C PRO A 95 -4.10 -1.20 15.63
N LEU A 96 -3.60 -2.35 15.18
CA LEU A 96 -3.73 -3.63 15.91
C LEU A 96 -3.00 -3.61 17.26
N LEU A 97 -1.82 -2.98 17.30
CA LEU A 97 -1.03 -2.87 18.53
C LEU A 97 -1.68 -1.89 19.51
N ILE A 98 -2.14 -0.73 19.02
CA ILE A 98 -2.76 0.30 19.85
C ILE A 98 -4.15 -0.15 20.34
N GLU A 99 -4.90 -0.88 19.53
CA GLU A 99 -6.18 -1.47 19.94
C GLU A 99 -5.99 -2.45 21.12
N LYS A 100 -4.94 -3.26 21.09
CA LYS A 100 -4.62 -4.15 22.22
C LYS A 100 -4.30 -3.35 23.49
N ILE A 101 -3.53 -2.27 23.36
CA ILE A 101 -3.24 -1.36 24.48
C ILE A 101 -4.53 -0.76 25.03
N LEU A 102 -5.41 -0.27 24.15
CA LEU A 102 -6.70 0.31 24.53
C LEU A 102 -7.58 -0.69 25.28
N LYS A 103 -7.68 -1.94 24.80
CA LYS A 103 -8.46 -3.03 25.43
C LYS A 103 -7.97 -3.41 26.83
N HIS A 104 -6.69 -3.18 27.13
CA HIS A 104 -6.08 -3.47 28.44
C HIS A 104 -5.89 -2.22 29.31
N THR A 105 -6.39 -1.06 28.88
CA THR A 105 -6.34 0.18 29.66
C THR A 105 -7.67 0.38 30.39
N ILE A 106 -7.64 0.61 31.71
CA ILE A 106 -8.85 0.89 32.49
C ILE A 106 -9.51 2.22 32.05
N LEU A 107 -10.84 2.28 32.06
CA LEU A 107 -11.61 3.44 31.59
C LEU A 107 -11.29 4.74 32.33
N ASN A 108 -10.95 4.64 33.63
CA ASN A 108 -10.61 5.78 34.47
C ASN A 108 -9.13 6.20 34.37
N HIS A 109 -8.34 5.55 33.50
CA HIS A 109 -6.95 5.93 33.29
C HIS A 109 -6.88 7.31 32.61
N PRO A 110 -6.03 8.25 33.08
CA PRO A 110 -5.92 9.58 32.49
C PRO A 110 -5.51 9.53 30.99
N GLY A 111 -4.72 8.52 30.60
CA GLY A 111 -4.30 8.27 29.22
C GLY A 111 -5.35 7.60 28.32
N TYR A 112 -6.49 7.13 28.83
CA TYR A 112 -7.46 6.33 28.04
C TYR A 112 -7.94 7.08 26.78
N ARG A 113 -8.29 8.35 26.92
CA ARG A 113 -8.75 9.20 25.81
C ARG A 113 -7.68 9.42 24.75
N TYR A 114 -6.44 9.59 25.16
CA TYR A 114 -5.32 9.78 24.25
C TYR A 114 -4.95 8.48 23.52
N ILE A 115 -5.04 7.32 24.17
CA ILE A 115 -4.86 6.01 23.51
C ILE A 115 -5.97 5.80 22.46
N GLN A 116 -7.22 6.17 22.79
CA GLN A 116 -8.32 6.12 21.84
C GLN A 116 -8.07 7.03 20.63
N GLN A 117 -7.54 8.23 20.86
CA GLN A 117 -7.14 9.13 19.77
C GLN A 117 -5.98 8.56 18.94
N ALA A 118 -4.96 7.98 19.58
CA ALA A 118 -3.83 7.37 18.89
C ALA A 118 -4.26 6.20 18.00
N TYR A 119 -5.23 5.40 18.47
CA TYR A 119 -5.83 4.33 17.70
C TYR A 119 -6.48 4.88 16.41
N GLU A 120 -7.26 5.94 16.55
CA GLU A 120 -7.93 6.57 15.42
C GLU A 120 -6.93 7.21 14.45
N CYS A 121 -5.88 7.88 14.95
CA CYS A 121 -4.79 8.39 14.12
C CYS A 121 -4.08 7.28 13.33
N ALA A 122 -3.84 6.12 13.95
CA ALA A 122 -3.22 4.98 13.26
C ALA A 122 -4.12 4.39 12.18
N ARG A 123 -5.44 4.35 12.40
CA ARG A 123 -6.40 3.93 11.38
C ARG A 123 -6.41 4.88 10.20
N GLN A 124 -6.55 6.17 10.48
CA GLN A 124 -6.54 7.23 9.47
C GLN A 124 -5.24 7.25 8.67
N LEU A 125 -4.10 6.98 9.30
CA LEU A 125 -2.82 6.81 8.63
C LEU A 125 -2.87 5.71 7.55
N ASN A 126 -3.37 4.51 7.89
CA ASN A 126 -3.49 3.42 6.93
C ASN A 126 -4.50 3.73 5.82
N GLU A 127 -5.66 4.28 6.19
CA GLU A 127 -6.69 4.67 5.23
C GLU A 127 -6.18 5.72 4.25
N ARG A 128 -5.45 6.74 4.74
CA ARG A 128 -4.80 7.78 3.92
C ARG A 128 -3.78 7.18 2.96
N ILE A 129 -2.84 6.36 3.46
CA ILE A 129 -1.81 5.74 2.61
C ILE A 129 -2.46 4.88 1.53
N ASN A 130 -3.42 4.03 1.90
CA ASN A 130 -4.10 3.16 0.94
C ASN A 130 -4.86 3.97 -0.11
N LYS A 131 -5.60 5.00 0.31
CA LYS A 131 -6.33 5.88 -0.61
C LYS A 131 -5.38 6.56 -1.60
N GLN A 132 -4.28 7.13 -1.11
CA GLN A 132 -3.30 7.80 -1.97
C GLN A 132 -2.65 6.83 -2.97
N ILE A 133 -2.34 5.59 -2.56
CA ILE A 133 -1.82 4.56 -3.48
C ILE A 133 -2.86 4.24 -4.56
N CYS A 134 -4.12 4.00 -4.18
CA CYS A 134 -5.20 3.73 -5.14
C CYS A 134 -5.41 4.90 -6.10
N GLU A 135 -5.36 6.14 -5.62
CA GLU A 135 -5.43 7.35 -6.45
C GLU A 135 -4.26 7.39 -7.44
N GLN A 136 -3.03 7.14 -7.00
CA GLN A 136 -1.87 7.10 -7.90
C GLN A 136 -1.97 6.00 -8.95
N GLU A 137 -2.40 4.80 -8.57
CA GLU A 137 -2.62 3.72 -9.55
C GLU A 137 -3.70 4.08 -10.59
N ASN A 138 -4.78 4.72 -10.14
CA ASN A 138 -5.83 5.20 -11.03
C ASN A 138 -5.28 6.27 -12.00
N ASN A 139 -4.48 7.23 -11.50
CA ASN A 139 -3.85 8.26 -12.33
C ASN A 139 -3.00 7.64 -13.44
N LEU A 140 -2.13 6.70 -13.08
CA LEU A 140 -1.26 6.02 -14.05
C LEU A 140 -2.07 5.26 -15.10
N ARG A 141 -3.20 4.66 -14.72
CA ARG A 141 -4.10 3.99 -15.68
C ARG A 141 -4.78 4.98 -16.62
N LEU A 142 -5.26 6.12 -16.12
CA LEU A 142 -5.86 7.16 -16.95
C LEU A 142 -4.86 7.77 -17.93
N ASP A 143 -3.62 8.01 -17.47
CA ASP A 143 -2.54 8.52 -18.33
C ASP A 143 -2.17 7.51 -19.43
N TRP A 144 -2.11 6.23 -19.09
CA TRP A 144 -1.92 5.17 -20.09
C TRP A 144 -3.06 5.17 -21.12
N LEU A 145 -4.32 5.23 -20.67
CA LEU A 145 -5.47 5.29 -21.57
C LEU A 145 -5.43 6.52 -22.48
N GLN A 146 -5.02 7.68 -21.96
CA GLN A 146 -4.93 8.91 -22.74
C GLN A 146 -4.00 8.76 -23.96
N GLN A 147 -2.97 7.93 -23.84
CA GLN A 147 -1.97 7.69 -24.90
C GLN A 147 -2.37 6.56 -25.86
N HIS A 148 -3.27 5.66 -25.45
CA HIS A 148 -3.56 4.43 -26.19
C HIS A 148 -4.99 4.37 -26.74
N VAL A 149 -5.92 5.20 -26.23
CA VAL A 149 -7.28 5.33 -26.75
C VAL A 149 -7.32 6.44 -27.79
N ILE A 150 -7.64 6.07 -29.03
CA ILE A 150 -7.83 7.02 -30.12
C ILE A 150 -9.25 7.60 -30.00
N LEU A 151 -9.35 8.91 -29.80
CA LEU A 151 -10.60 9.66 -29.85
C LEU A 151 -10.58 10.50 -31.13
N ASN A 152 -11.40 10.16 -32.12
CA ASN A 152 -11.51 10.97 -33.32
C ASN A 152 -12.31 12.23 -33.01
N THR A 153 -11.67 13.38 -33.21
CA THR A 153 -12.30 14.70 -33.15
C THR A 153 -12.48 15.32 -34.54
N ASP A 154 -12.01 14.62 -35.58
CA ASP A 154 -12.11 15.11 -36.95
C ASP A 154 -13.51 14.84 -37.51
N GLU A 155 -14.28 15.91 -37.71
CA GLU A 155 -15.60 15.88 -38.35
C GLU A 155 -15.56 15.28 -39.78
N ASN A 156 -14.40 15.32 -40.43
CA ASN A 156 -14.17 14.74 -41.75
C ASN A 156 -13.75 13.25 -41.71
N SER A 157 -13.61 12.64 -40.52
CA SER A 157 -13.30 11.22 -40.42
C SER A 157 -14.51 10.36 -40.83
N THR A 158 -14.27 9.22 -41.46
CA THR A 158 -15.31 8.25 -41.83
C THR A 158 -15.81 7.43 -40.65
N ASP A 159 -15.29 7.67 -39.45
CA ASP A 159 -15.69 6.96 -38.24
C ASP A 159 -17.03 7.45 -37.70
N ARG A 160 -17.83 6.49 -37.23
CA ARG A 160 -19.23 6.69 -36.85
C ARG A 160 -19.42 7.52 -35.56
N TYR A 161 -18.34 7.79 -34.84
CA TYR A 161 -18.35 8.50 -33.55
C TYR A 161 -17.23 9.55 -33.55
N VAL A 162 -17.61 10.82 -33.77
CA VAL A 162 -16.75 11.98 -33.62
C VAL A 162 -17.10 12.65 -32.29
N PHE A 163 -16.09 12.96 -31.49
CA PHE A 163 -16.27 13.71 -30.24
C PHE A 163 -16.09 15.20 -30.48
N ASP A 164 -17.00 16.02 -29.95
CA ASP A 164 -16.94 17.49 -30.05
C ASP A 164 -15.67 18.09 -29.43
N GLU A 165 -15.14 17.44 -28.38
CA GLU A 165 -13.93 17.87 -27.68
C GLU A 165 -13.06 16.67 -27.29
N LEU A 166 -11.73 16.88 -27.28
CA LEU A 166 -10.78 15.91 -26.78
C LEU A 166 -10.97 15.69 -25.27
N ILE A 167 -11.38 14.48 -24.89
CA ILE A 167 -11.56 14.11 -23.49
C ILE A 167 -10.18 13.89 -22.85
N LYS A 168 -9.82 14.78 -21.92
CA LYS A 168 -8.67 14.57 -21.01
C LYS A 168 -9.07 13.64 -19.87
N PHE A 169 -8.63 12.38 -19.87
CA PHE A 169 -9.09 11.39 -18.87
C PHE A 169 -8.71 11.76 -17.43
N ASN A 170 -7.54 12.33 -17.24
CA ASN A 170 -7.03 12.75 -15.93
C ASN A 170 -7.59 14.12 -15.47
N SER A 171 -8.53 14.73 -16.20
CA SER A 171 -9.12 16.01 -15.75
C SER A 171 -10.12 15.85 -14.60
N ILE A 172 -10.20 16.86 -13.75
CA ILE A 172 -11.23 16.97 -12.71
C ILE A 172 -12.60 17.16 -13.40
N THR A 173 -13.60 16.40 -12.96
CA THR A 173 -14.96 16.51 -13.48
C THR A 173 -15.75 17.61 -12.77
N LYS A 174 -16.95 17.95 -13.29
CA LYS A 174 -17.86 18.90 -12.63
C LYS A 174 -18.19 18.52 -11.18
N PHE A 175 -18.09 17.22 -10.85
CA PHE A 175 -18.30 16.69 -9.50
C PHE A 175 -17.07 16.76 -8.59
N HIS A 176 -15.99 17.46 -9.01
CA HIS A 176 -14.75 17.64 -8.24
C HIS A 176 -14.04 16.33 -7.86
N LYS A 177 -14.45 15.22 -8.48
CA LYS A 177 -13.81 13.92 -8.39
C LYS A 177 -13.16 13.56 -9.73
N GLN A 178 -12.11 12.77 -9.63
CA GLN A 178 -11.41 12.24 -10.77
C GLN A 178 -12.16 11.05 -11.38
N ARG A 179 -12.00 10.82 -12.69
CA ARG A 179 -12.59 9.66 -13.36
C ARG A 179 -11.97 8.38 -12.79
N GLN A 180 -12.76 7.31 -12.73
CA GLN A 180 -12.25 5.98 -12.39
C GLN A 180 -12.57 5.01 -13.52
N LEU A 181 -11.58 4.20 -13.89
CA LEU A 181 -11.79 3.12 -14.84
C LEU A 181 -12.59 2.01 -14.14
N LEU A 182 -13.80 1.75 -14.61
CA LEU A 182 -14.65 0.68 -14.06
C LEU A 182 -14.34 -0.68 -14.68
N LEU A 183 -14.27 -0.71 -16.01
CA LEU A 183 -14.18 -1.95 -16.76
C LEU A 183 -13.33 -1.73 -18.00
N HIS A 184 -12.35 -2.61 -18.19
CA HIS A 184 -11.66 -2.76 -19.46
C HIS A 184 -11.64 -4.25 -19.82
N GLY A 185 -11.83 -4.58 -21.09
CA GLY A 185 -11.82 -5.97 -21.54
C GLY A 185 -11.85 -6.11 -23.04
N PHE A 186 -11.63 -7.35 -23.50
CA PHE A 186 -11.72 -7.71 -24.90
C PHE A 186 -13.17 -8.00 -25.29
N LEU A 187 -13.67 -7.29 -26.29
CA LEU A 187 -14.84 -7.68 -27.05
C LEU A 187 -14.40 -8.60 -28.18
N MET A 188 -14.92 -9.82 -28.17
CA MET A 188 -14.76 -10.78 -29.24
C MET A 188 -15.92 -10.66 -30.21
N LYS A 189 -15.63 -10.45 -31.50
CA LYS A 189 -16.65 -10.42 -32.55
C LYS A 189 -17.23 -11.82 -32.74
N HIS A 190 -18.52 -12.01 -32.44
CA HIS A 190 -19.23 -13.31 -32.46
C HIS A 190 -19.09 -14.09 -33.79
N LYS A 191 -18.78 -13.45 -34.92
CA LYS A 191 -18.70 -14.12 -36.24
C LYS A 191 -17.33 -14.11 -36.92
N VAL A 192 -16.29 -13.51 -36.32
CA VAL A 192 -14.94 -13.52 -36.91
C VAL A 192 -13.91 -13.59 -35.77
N ILE A 193 -13.26 -14.74 -35.63
CA ILE A 193 -12.29 -15.04 -34.56
C ILE A 193 -11.04 -14.13 -34.63
N SER A 194 -10.85 -13.37 -35.73
CA SER A 194 -9.60 -12.61 -35.97
C SER A 194 -9.61 -11.14 -35.53
N SER A 195 -10.73 -10.58 -35.04
CA SER A 195 -10.77 -9.17 -34.60
C SER A 195 -11.06 -9.05 -33.10
N GLN A 196 -10.02 -8.73 -32.33
CA GLN A 196 -10.12 -8.32 -30.94
C GLN A 196 -10.40 -6.81 -30.90
N LEU A 197 -11.51 -6.40 -30.31
CA LEU A 197 -11.78 -5.00 -29.99
C LEU A 197 -11.60 -4.80 -28.48
N THR A 198 -11.02 -3.69 -28.05
CA THR A 198 -10.91 -3.35 -26.62
C THR A 198 -12.03 -2.38 -26.27
N MET A 199 -12.85 -2.72 -25.28
CA MET A 199 -13.88 -1.82 -24.74
C MET A 199 -13.43 -1.27 -23.39
N THR A 200 -13.58 0.03 -23.22
CA THR A 200 -13.24 0.75 -21.99
C THR A 200 -14.47 1.52 -21.54
N ILE A 201 -15.00 1.20 -20.36
CA ILE A 201 -16.16 1.89 -19.75
C ILE A 201 -15.68 2.71 -18.56
N PHE A 202 -16.13 3.96 -18.51
CA PHE A 202 -15.85 4.91 -17.44
C PHE A 202 -17.12 5.19 -16.63
N GLU A 203 -17.01 5.31 -15.31
CA GLU A 203 -17.98 6.07 -14.51
C GLU A 203 -17.36 7.40 -14.09
N VAL A 204 -18.21 8.40 -14.01
CA VAL A 204 -17.98 9.53 -13.13
C VAL A 204 -18.74 9.19 -11.85
N ILE A 205 -18.04 8.71 -10.82
CA ILE A 205 -18.68 8.40 -9.54
C ILE A 205 -19.15 9.73 -8.93
N PRO A 206 -20.45 9.92 -8.66
CA PRO A 206 -20.98 11.12 -8.00
C PRO A 206 -20.36 11.33 -6.62
#